data_AF-A0A931IJ97-F1
#
_entry.id   AF-A0A931IJ97-F1
#
_cell.length_a   1.000
_cell.length_b   1.000
_cell.length_c   1.000
_cell.angle_alpha   90.00
_cell.angle_beta   90.00
_cell.angle_gamma   90.00
#
_symmetry.space_group_name_H-M   'P 1'
#
loop_
_entity.id
_entity.type
_entity.pdbx_description
1 polymer ?
#
loop_
_entity_poly.entity_id
_entity_poly.type
_entity_poly.pdbx_seq_one_letter_code
_entity_poly.pdbx_strand_id
1 'polypeptide(L)'
;MLYPIEIKVNLEDGVGAVMDRLGDPPPSGKRQIWFAEDRDGLDSHELRLLAAGIVLRLRSGDGDDDATAKLRPAPVERLIAPWDRPFTTGRLEYRVEGDRSGARQVLSASAVTKETQGSLAAAVTGGRADPALWSYHARFVTVGA
;
A
#
# COMPACT_ATOMS: atom_id res chain seq x y z
N MET A 1 8.53 19.25 9.75
CA MET A 1 8.28 17.89 10.27
C MET A 1 9.26 16.94 9.60
N LEU A 2 9.87 16.01 10.32
CA LEU A 2 10.74 14.99 9.74
C LEU A 2 9.94 13.70 9.58
N TYR A 3 9.95 13.11 8.38
CA TYR A 3 9.25 11.87 8.10
C TYR A 3 10.23 10.69 8.05
N PRO A 4 9.85 9.49 8.50
CA PRO A 4 10.59 8.27 8.23
C PRO A 4 10.83 8.10 6.73
N ILE A 5 11.96 7.49 6.35
CA ILE A 5 12.29 7.22 4.95
C ILE A 5 12.33 5.71 4.74
N GLU A 6 11.51 5.24 3.81
CA GLU A 6 11.55 3.87 3.28
C GLU A 6 12.39 3.86 1.99
N ILE A 7 13.40 2.98 1.95
CA ILE A 7 14.28 2.79 0.79
C ILE A 7 14.01 1.41 0.19
N LYS A 8 13.58 1.39 -1.06
CA LYS A 8 13.31 0.16 -1.82
C LYS A 8 14.37 -0.05 -2.90
N VAL A 9 15.01 -1.22 -2.85
CA VAL A 9 15.94 -1.69 -3.86
C VAL A 9 15.29 -2.86 -4.59
N ASN A 10 15.22 -2.77 -5.91
CA ASN A 10 14.78 -3.88 -6.75
C ASN A 10 16.02 -4.65 -7.24
N LEU A 11 15.97 -5.97 -7.12
CA LEU A 11 17.04 -6.86 -7.55
C LEU A 11 16.45 -7.86 -8.54
N GLU A 12 17.13 -8.07 -9.67
CA GLU A 12 16.74 -9.08 -10.65
C GLU A 12 17.17 -10.49 -10.20
N ASP A 13 18.33 -10.59 -9.55
CA ASP A 13 18.90 -11.82 -9.03
C ASP A 13 19.63 -11.59 -7.69
N GLY A 14 20.28 -12.63 -7.15
CA GLY A 14 21.16 -12.49 -5.98
C GLY A 14 20.46 -12.15 -4.65
N VAL A 15 19.12 -12.21 -4.60
CA VAL A 15 18.32 -11.83 -3.42
C VAL A 15 18.82 -12.54 -2.16
N GLY A 16 19.03 -13.87 -2.20
CA GLY A 16 19.52 -14.63 -1.05
C GLY A 16 20.86 -14.12 -0.52
N ALA A 17 21.84 -13.91 -1.40
CA ALA A 17 23.16 -13.40 -1.02
C ALA A 17 23.12 -11.98 -0.44
N VAL A 18 22.18 -11.14 -0.89
CA VAL A 18 21.96 -9.80 -0.32
C VAL A 18 21.33 -9.90 1.07
N MET A 19 20.28 -10.71 1.23
CA MET A 19 19.60 -10.93 2.51
C MET A 19 20.56 -11.51 3.56
N ASP A 20 21.38 -12.49 3.18
CA ASP A 20 22.42 -13.06 4.04
C ASP A 20 23.41 -11.99 4.54
N ARG A 21 23.83 -11.07 3.66
CA ARG A 21 24.72 -9.95 4.04
C ARG A 21 24.05 -8.93 4.94
N LEU A 22 22.74 -8.74 4.80
CA LEU A 22 21.95 -7.85 5.66
C LEU A 22 21.65 -8.47 7.02
N GLY A 23 21.95 -9.76 7.22
CA GLY A 23 21.65 -10.47 8.47
C GLY A 23 20.17 -10.69 8.70
N ASP A 24 19.35 -10.57 7.66
CA ASP A 24 17.90 -10.73 7.70
C ASP A 24 17.53 -11.88 6.75
N PRO A 25 17.36 -13.11 7.24
CA PRO A 25 17.13 -14.25 6.36
C PRO A 25 15.87 -14.01 5.52
N PRO A 26 15.87 -14.42 4.22
CA PRO A 26 14.73 -14.18 3.37
C PRO A 26 13.48 -14.78 4.01
N PRO A 27 12.35 -14.05 4.04
CA PRO A 27 11.12 -14.56 4.62
C PRO A 27 10.77 -15.88 3.93
N SER A 28 10.51 -16.92 4.74
CA SER A 28 10.25 -18.27 4.25
C SER A 28 8.91 -18.42 3.53
N GLY A 29 8.14 -17.34 3.43
CA GLY A 29 6.74 -17.35 3.04
C GLY A 29 6.45 -16.65 1.72
N LYS A 30 5.47 -17.19 0.99
CA LYS A 30 4.98 -16.57 -0.24
C LYS A 30 3.82 -15.64 0.09
N ARG A 31 3.81 -14.46 -0.52
CA ARG A 31 2.69 -13.52 -0.46
C ARG A 31 2.07 -13.38 -1.84
N GLN A 32 0.75 -13.37 -1.88
CA GLN A 32 -0.01 -12.92 -3.03
C GLN A 32 -0.34 -11.44 -2.86
N ILE A 33 -0.18 -10.68 -3.94
CA ILE A 33 -0.41 -9.25 -3.97
C ILE A 33 -1.33 -8.94 -5.14
N TRP A 34 -2.40 -8.20 -4.86
CA TRP A 34 -3.34 -7.70 -5.88
C TRP A 34 -3.41 -6.19 -5.81
N PHE A 35 -3.68 -5.56 -6.95
CA PHE A 35 -3.92 -4.14 -7.05
C PHE A 35 -5.33 -3.90 -7.58
N ALA A 36 -6.07 -3.00 -6.93
CA ALA A 36 -7.36 -2.54 -7.42
C ALA A 36 -7.17 -1.29 -8.30
N GLU A 37 -8.01 -1.18 -9.33
CA GLU A 37 -7.98 -0.10 -10.31
C GLU A 37 -9.42 0.29 -10.70
N ASP A 38 -9.58 1.49 -11.26
CA ASP A 38 -10.84 1.96 -11.82
C ASP A 38 -11.26 1.08 -13.00
N ARG A 39 -12.48 0.52 -12.93
CA ARG A 39 -12.99 -0.39 -13.95
C ARG A 39 -13.21 0.31 -15.29
N ASP A 40 -13.77 1.51 -15.26
CA ASP A 40 -14.03 2.30 -16.46
C ASP A 40 -12.71 2.73 -17.13
N GLY A 41 -11.69 3.01 -16.32
CA GLY A 41 -10.32 3.20 -16.78
C GLY A 41 -9.79 1.96 -17.50
N LEU A 42 -9.91 0.77 -16.90
CA LEU A 42 -9.43 -0.46 -17.53
C LEU A 42 -10.10 -0.75 -18.89
N ASP A 43 -11.40 -0.51 -19.00
CA ASP A 43 -12.15 -0.66 -20.26
C ASP A 43 -11.65 0.28 -21.36
N SER A 44 -11.03 1.41 -20.97
CA SER A 44 -10.39 2.38 -21.86
C SER A 44 -8.86 2.25 -21.93
N HIS A 45 -8.29 1.17 -21.38
CA HIS A 45 -6.85 0.93 -21.29
C HIS A 45 -6.07 1.99 -20.49
N GLU A 46 -6.73 2.60 -19.50
CA GLU A 46 -6.16 3.60 -18.59
C GLU A 46 -6.05 3.06 -17.15
N LEU A 47 -4.92 3.32 -16.48
CA LEU A 47 -4.75 3.05 -15.05
C LEU A 47 -5.01 4.33 -14.26
N ARG A 48 -6.28 4.72 -14.12
CA ARG A 48 -6.66 6.06 -13.63
C ARG A 48 -6.28 6.32 -12.19
N LEU A 49 -6.44 5.34 -11.29
CA LEU A 49 -6.00 5.46 -9.91
C LEU A 49 -4.47 5.60 -9.87
N LEU A 50 -3.75 4.76 -10.60
CA LEU A 50 -2.29 4.88 -10.67
C LEU A 50 -1.83 6.23 -11.23
N ALA A 51 -2.50 6.73 -12.28
CA ALA A 51 -2.22 8.03 -12.88
C ALA A 51 -2.49 9.19 -11.91
N ALA A 52 -3.51 9.04 -11.05
CA ALA A 52 -3.79 9.96 -9.95
C ALA A 52 -2.84 9.78 -8.74
N GLY A 53 -1.89 8.84 -8.81
CA GLY A 53 -0.96 8.54 -7.72
C GLY A 53 -1.56 7.72 -6.59
N ILE A 54 -2.74 7.12 -6.80
CA ILE A 54 -3.44 6.26 -5.83
C ILE A 54 -3.08 4.81 -6.11
N VAL A 55 -2.65 4.10 -5.07
CA VAL A 55 -2.37 2.66 -5.11
C VAL A 55 -3.23 1.96 -4.08
N LEU A 56 -4.13 1.11 -4.54
CA LEU A 56 -4.94 0.22 -3.70
C LEU A 56 -4.36 -1.19 -3.80
N ARG A 57 -3.85 -1.72 -2.70
CA ARG A 57 -3.16 -3.02 -2.65
C ARG A 57 -3.79 -3.93 -1.63
N LEU A 58 -4.02 -5.18 -2.01
CA LEU A 58 -4.34 -6.28 -1.09
C LEU A 58 -3.15 -7.23 -1.02
N ARG A 59 -2.81 -7.71 0.17
CA ARG A 59 -1.74 -8.67 0.38
C ARG A 59 -2.20 -9.80 1.31
N SER A 60 -1.96 -11.03 0.90
CA SER A 60 -2.27 -12.24 1.68
C SER A 60 -1.14 -13.27 1.61
N GLY A 61 -1.07 -14.20 2.56
CA GLY A 61 -0.10 -15.32 2.54
C GLY A 61 0.27 -15.78 3.95
N ASP A 62 1.56 -15.99 4.21
CA ASP A 62 2.05 -16.49 5.51
C ASP A 62 2.05 -15.43 6.62
N GLY A 63 1.01 -15.40 7.44
CA GLY A 63 0.76 -14.40 8.50
C GLY A 63 -0.38 -13.45 8.14
N ASP A 64 -0.62 -12.42 8.96
CA ASP A 64 -1.72 -11.46 8.75
C ASP A 64 -1.77 -10.91 7.32
N ASP A 65 -3.00 -10.74 6.83
CA ASP A 65 -3.30 -10.08 5.56
C ASP A 65 -3.27 -8.55 5.77
N ASP A 66 -3.05 -7.77 4.71
CA ASP A 66 -3.22 -6.32 4.76
C ASP A 66 -3.84 -5.71 3.51
N ALA A 67 -4.68 -4.70 3.73
CA ALA A 67 -5.19 -3.82 2.69
C ALA A 67 -4.55 -2.43 2.86
N THR A 68 -3.99 -1.89 1.78
CA THR A 68 -3.29 -0.61 1.76
C THR A 68 -3.91 0.31 0.72
N ALA A 69 -4.13 1.57 1.09
CA ALA A 69 -4.33 2.66 0.15
C ALA A 69 -3.19 3.65 0.33
N LYS A 70 -2.51 3.97 -0.77
CA LYS A 70 -1.33 4.82 -0.76
C LYS A 70 -1.49 5.95 -1.77
N LEU A 71 -1.19 7.17 -1.35
CA LEU A 71 -1.05 8.33 -2.23
C LEU A 71 0.44 8.59 -2.44
N ARG A 72 0.89 8.62 -3.70
CA ARG A 72 2.30 8.77 -4.08
C ARG A 72 2.44 9.45 -5.46
N PRO A 73 2.93 10.69 -5.53
CA PRO A 73 3.40 11.52 -4.42
C PRO A 73 2.23 12.01 -3.54
N ALA A 74 2.48 12.19 -2.24
CA ALA A 74 1.55 12.83 -1.31
C ALA A 74 1.98 14.30 -1.09
N PRO A 75 1.30 15.28 -1.71
CA PRO A 75 1.54 16.69 -1.43
C PRO A 75 1.02 17.01 -0.03
N VAL A 76 1.94 17.29 0.90
CA VAL A 76 1.62 17.50 2.33
C VAL A 76 0.61 18.64 2.52
N GLU A 77 0.64 19.63 1.63
CA GLU A 77 -0.25 20.79 1.65
C GLU A 77 -1.71 20.43 1.39
N ARG A 78 -1.99 19.24 0.81
CA ARG A 78 -3.34 18.74 0.56
C ARG A 78 -3.83 17.76 1.61
N LEU A 79 -2.95 17.30 2.51
CA LEU A 79 -3.33 16.41 3.59
C LEU A 79 -4.08 17.20 4.67
N ILE A 80 -5.39 16.98 4.77
CA ILE A 80 -6.23 17.60 5.80
C ILE A 80 -6.44 16.66 6.99
N ALA A 81 -6.76 17.21 8.16
CA ALA A 81 -7.05 16.41 9.35
C ALA A 81 -8.15 15.35 9.09
N PRO A 82 -8.00 14.10 9.58
CA PRO A 82 -6.94 13.61 10.46
C PRO A 82 -5.67 13.13 9.74
N TRP A 83 -5.60 13.26 8.42
CA TRP A 83 -4.51 12.74 7.56
C TRP A 83 -3.30 13.69 7.49
N ASP A 84 -3.32 14.81 8.20
CA ASP A 84 -2.21 15.77 8.26
C ASP A 84 -0.99 15.21 9.02
N ARG A 85 -1.16 14.14 9.79
CA ARG A 85 -0.12 13.50 10.61
C ARG A 85 -0.34 11.99 10.74
N PRO A 86 0.71 11.18 10.98
CA PRO A 86 0.56 9.76 11.27
C PRO A 86 -0.34 9.49 12.49
N PHE A 87 -1.14 8.44 12.43
CA PHE A 87 -1.97 7.99 13.56
C PHE A 87 -2.32 6.50 13.44
N THR A 88 -2.76 5.91 14.54
CA THR A 88 -3.31 4.55 14.58
C THR A 88 -4.67 4.58 15.28
N THR A 89 -5.67 3.96 14.69
CA THR A 89 -7.01 3.86 15.27
C THR A 89 -7.65 2.52 14.94
N GLY A 90 -7.95 1.72 15.97
CA GLY A 90 -8.43 0.36 15.79
C GLY A 90 -7.47 -0.48 14.94
N ARG A 91 -7.95 -0.94 13.77
CA ARG A 91 -7.15 -1.72 12.80
C ARG A 91 -6.44 -0.86 11.76
N LEU A 92 -6.73 0.44 11.70
CA LEU A 92 -6.17 1.36 10.74
C LEU A 92 -4.89 1.98 11.28
N GLU A 93 -3.84 1.88 10.48
CA GLU A 93 -2.59 2.60 10.67
C GLU A 93 -2.38 3.55 9.49
N TYR A 94 -2.20 4.84 9.80
CA TYR A 94 -1.89 5.87 8.82
C TYR A 94 -0.46 6.37 9.00
N ARG A 95 0.30 6.39 7.90
CA ARG A 95 1.70 6.79 7.86
C ARG A 95 1.94 7.83 6.78
N VAL A 96 2.88 8.73 7.05
CA VAL A 96 3.49 9.62 6.04
C VAL A 96 4.99 9.39 6.06
N GLU A 97 5.56 9.07 4.91
CA GLU A 97 6.94 8.62 4.78
C GLU A 97 7.56 9.11 3.47
N GLY A 98 8.88 9.31 3.47
CA GLY A 98 9.65 9.44 2.24
C GLY A 98 9.80 8.07 1.58
N ASP A 99 9.27 7.89 0.39
CA ASP A 99 9.39 6.67 -0.41
C ASP A 99 10.47 6.88 -1.48
N ARG A 100 11.57 6.13 -1.35
CA ARG A 100 12.70 6.16 -2.27
C ARG A 100 12.82 4.84 -3.03
N SER A 101 12.79 4.90 -4.35
CA SER A 101 13.02 3.74 -5.20
C SER A 101 13.70 4.17 -6.51
N GLY A 102 14.93 3.68 -6.73
CA GLY A 102 15.77 4.14 -7.83
C GLY A 102 15.96 5.67 -7.78
N ALA A 103 15.74 6.34 -8.91
CA ALA A 103 15.79 7.80 -9.01
C ALA A 103 14.59 8.53 -8.38
N ARG A 104 13.52 7.81 -8.00
CA ARG A 104 12.29 8.41 -7.49
C ARG A 104 12.41 8.64 -5.99
N GLN A 105 12.25 9.88 -5.57
CA GLN A 105 12.27 10.29 -4.16
C GLN A 105 11.06 11.20 -3.92
N VAL A 106 10.03 10.68 -3.26
CA VAL A 106 8.76 11.40 -3.05
C VAL A 106 8.25 11.17 -1.64
N LEU A 107 7.42 12.06 -1.12
CA LEU A 107 6.59 11.74 0.02
C LEU A 107 5.43 10.85 -0.40
N SER A 108 5.00 9.99 0.51
CA SER A 108 3.82 9.16 0.34
C SER A 108 3.04 9.07 1.64
N ALA A 109 1.74 8.92 1.50
CA ALA A 109 0.80 8.75 2.60
C ALA A 109 0.11 7.40 2.42
N SER A 110 0.05 6.58 3.47
CA SER A 110 -0.50 5.22 3.39
C SER A 110 -1.47 4.96 4.54
N ALA A 111 -2.68 4.52 4.21
CA ALA A 111 -3.66 3.96 5.13
C ALA A 111 -3.63 2.43 5.00
N VAL A 112 -3.30 1.73 6.09
CA VAL A 112 -3.12 0.28 6.12
C VAL A 112 -4.06 -0.33 7.14
N THR A 113 -4.81 -1.36 6.76
CA THR A 113 -5.56 -2.20 7.71
C THR A 113 -4.98 -3.60 7.74
N LYS A 114 -4.88 -4.17 8.94
CA LYS A 114 -4.56 -5.59 9.13
C LYS A 114 -5.83 -6.42 9.10
N GLU A 115 -5.80 -7.50 8.34
CA GLU A 115 -6.90 -8.42 8.16
C GLU A 115 -6.51 -9.84 8.60
N THR A 116 -7.52 -10.64 8.89
CA THR A 116 -7.32 -12.05 9.25
C THR A 116 -6.64 -12.77 8.08
N GLN A 117 -5.63 -13.59 8.39
CA GLN A 117 -4.92 -14.39 7.40
C GLN A 117 -5.89 -15.14 6.46
N GLY A 118 -5.66 -15.00 5.15
CA GLY A 118 -6.42 -15.66 4.09
C GLY A 118 -7.78 -15.02 3.76
N SER A 119 -8.23 -14.04 4.54
CA SER A 119 -9.52 -13.38 4.31
C SER A 119 -9.53 -12.57 3.00
N LEU A 120 -8.42 -11.91 2.65
CA LEU A 120 -8.33 -11.14 1.41
C LEU A 120 -8.22 -12.04 0.19
N ALA A 121 -7.47 -13.15 0.29
CA ALA A 121 -7.39 -14.14 -0.79
C ALA A 121 -8.77 -14.74 -1.10
N ALA A 122 -9.55 -15.07 -0.06
CA ALA A 122 -10.91 -15.56 -0.22
C ALA A 122 -11.84 -14.49 -0.85
N ALA A 123 -11.73 -13.23 -0.42
CA ALA A 123 -12.50 -12.13 -0.98
C ALA A 123 -12.23 -11.90 -2.46
N VAL A 124 -10.94 -11.90 -2.86
CA VAL A 124 -10.53 -11.73 -4.27
C VAL A 124 -11.02 -12.91 -5.11
N THR A 125 -10.81 -14.15 -4.66
CA THR A 125 -11.24 -15.36 -5.39
C THR A 125 -12.76 -15.44 -5.54
N GLY A 126 -13.50 -14.96 -4.54
CA GLY A 126 -14.96 -14.90 -4.57
C GLY A 126 -15.53 -13.75 -5.39
N GLY A 127 -14.71 -12.87 -5.98
CA GLY A 127 -15.16 -11.67 -6.69
C GLY A 127 -15.81 -10.62 -5.76
N ARG A 128 -15.57 -10.72 -4.44
CA ARG A 128 -16.17 -9.89 -3.39
C ARG A 128 -15.11 -9.01 -2.72
N ALA A 129 -14.25 -8.37 -3.50
CA ALA A 129 -13.47 -7.24 -2.99
C ALA A 129 -14.43 -6.05 -2.78
N ASP A 130 -15.28 -6.17 -1.75
CA ASP A 130 -16.38 -5.27 -1.42
C ASP A 130 -15.83 -3.89 -0.98
N PRO A 131 -16.48 -2.77 -1.35
CA PRO A 131 -16.25 -1.45 -0.75
C PRO A 131 -16.07 -1.41 0.77
N ALA A 132 -16.66 -2.33 1.53
CA ALA A 132 -16.49 -2.43 2.99
C ALA A 132 -15.02 -2.68 3.41
N LEU A 133 -14.26 -3.47 2.65
CA LEU A 133 -12.82 -3.67 2.83
C LEU A 133 -12.04 -2.37 2.67
N TRP A 134 -12.64 -1.41 1.96
CA TRP A 134 -12.05 -0.13 1.63
C TRP A 134 -12.67 1.03 2.41
N SER A 135 -13.53 0.84 3.41
CA SER A 135 -14.23 1.97 4.04
C SER A 135 -13.28 3.03 4.64
N TYR A 136 -12.19 2.60 5.29
CA TYR A 136 -11.12 3.49 5.76
C TYR A 136 -10.30 4.08 4.60
N HIS A 137 -10.01 3.26 3.59
CA HIS A 137 -9.21 3.60 2.43
C HIS A 137 -9.91 4.58 1.48
N ALA A 138 -11.22 4.42 1.29
CA ALA A 138 -12.09 5.29 0.51
C ALA A 138 -12.15 6.66 1.16
N ARG A 139 -12.26 6.75 2.49
CA ARG A 139 -12.18 8.02 3.21
C ARG A 139 -10.82 8.69 3.02
N PHE A 140 -9.73 7.92 3.02
CA PHE A 140 -8.40 8.45 2.74
C PHE A 140 -8.29 8.98 1.30
N VAL A 141 -8.75 8.21 0.30
CA VAL A 141 -8.69 8.59 -1.11
C VAL A 141 -9.61 9.76 -1.48
N THR A 142 -10.77 9.88 -0.82
CA THR A 142 -11.77 10.91 -1.15
C THR A 142 -11.61 12.21 -0.37
N VAL A 143 -11.13 12.14 0.87
CA VAL A 143 -11.04 13.29 1.79
C VAL A 143 -9.59 13.70 2.05
N GLY A 144 -8.63 12.79 1.90
CA GLY A 144 -7.22 13.03 2.19
C GLY A 144 -6.36 13.44 0.98
N ALA A 145 -6.91 13.49 -0.23
CA ALA A 145 -6.20 13.79 -1.49
C ALA A 145 -6.76 15.02 -2.21
#